data_AF-A0A1H6VTF1-F1
#
_entry.id   AF-A0A1H6VTF1-F1
#
_cell.length_a   1.000
_cell.length_b   1.000
_cell.length_c   1.000
_cell.angle_alpha   90.00
_cell.angle_beta   90.00
_cell.angle_gamma   90.00
#
_symmetry.space_group_name_H-M   'P 1'
#
loop_
_entity.id
_entity.type
_entity.pdbx_description
1 polymer ?
#
loop_
_entity_poly.entity_id
_entity_poly.type
_entity_poly.pdbx_seq_one_letter_code
_entity_poly.pdbx_strand_id
1 'polypeptide(L)'
;MTSDSDKELHHPAGLISDNESECLFDGETSQKARDELREQISNRLGQTLRDFAVVYPTLRECDIESVFDPDSPRKVTEVRAATQDALAMLVYGMLTNGDMLEMRLQDAIQNAAISYGEQIDVELSLRRGPLPTIEQLIVQADEEGISEGTLTLLEYFLYETDVSQEKLIEAAECLSIDFSEEDIVSANQMGPCVRKPQMAFTDVTISDEEIEDSTETNK
;
A
#
# COMPACT_ATOMS: atom_id res chain seq x y z
N MET A 1 39.64 23.62 17.45
CA MET A 1 38.52 22.99 18.18
C MET A 1 37.29 23.83 17.93
N THR A 2 36.71 23.67 16.74
CA THR A 2 35.44 24.29 16.36
C THR A 2 34.35 23.31 16.74
N SER A 3 33.73 23.59 17.89
CA SER A 3 32.36 23.27 18.26
C SER A 3 31.54 22.55 17.16
N ASP A 4 31.44 21.22 17.29
CA ASP A 4 30.30 20.42 16.82
C ASP A 4 29.05 20.87 17.60
N SER A 5 28.61 22.11 17.38
CA SER A 5 27.32 22.56 17.89
C SER A 5 26.27 21.84 17.07
N ASP A 6 25.71 20.80 17.68
CA ASP A 6 24.31 20.40 17.57
C ASP A 6 23.64 20.96 16.30
N LYS A 7 23.84 20.27 15.18
CA LYS A 7 22.75 20.18 14.22
C LYS A 7 21.67 19.40 14.96
N GLU A 8 20.82 20.12 15.70
CA GLU A 8 19.50 19.61 16.06
C GLU A 8 18.93 19.08 14.75
N LEU A 9 18.92 17.75 14.62
CA LEU A 9 18.18 17.06 13.59
C LEU A 9 16.73 17.43 13.87
N HIS A 10 16.27 18.53 13.27
CA HIS A 10 14.88 18.94 13.31
C HIS A 10 14.09 17.80 12.68
N HIS A 11 13.53 16.95 13.54
CA HIS A 11 12.66 15.87 13.12
C HIS A 11 11.42 16.52 12.50
N PRO A 12 11.05 16.20 11.25
CA PRO A 12 9.85 16.78 10.67
C PRO A 12 8.62 16.29 11.43
N ALA A 13 7.50 16.98 11.23
CA ALA A 13 6.19 16.66 11.84
C ALA A 13 5.59 15.31 11.37
N GLY A 14 6.37 14.49 10.64
CA GLY A 14 6.01 13.18 10.13
C GLY A 14 7.25 12.41 9.69
N LEU A 15 7.05 11.29 8.98
CA LEU A 15 8.14 10.43 8.49
C LEU A 15 9.01 11.14 7.43
N ILE A 16 8.37 11.90 6.53
CA ILE A 16 8.97 12.61 5.40
C ILE A 16 8.41 14.03 5.39
N SER A 17 9.24 15.02 5.08
CA SER A 17 8.80 16.40 4.80
C SER A 17 8.47 16.64 3.33
N ASP A 18 7.71 17.69 3.01
CA ASP A 18 7.33 18.02 1.63
C ASP A 18 8.54 18.13 0.69
N ASN A 19 9.60 18.82 1.13
CA ASN A 19 10.84 18.97 0.37
C ASN A 19 11.56 17.63 0.15
N GLU A 20 11.56 16.74 1.15
CA GLU A 20 12.15 15.41 1.00
C GLU A 20 11.34 14.55 0.04
N SER A 21 10.00 14.67 0.06
CA SER A 21 9.13 14.04 -0.94
C SER A 21 9.51 14.50 -2.34
N GLU A 22 9.58 15.81 -2.58
CA GLU A 22 10.00 16.38 -3.87
C GLU A 22 11.37 15.85 -4.32
N CYS A 23 12.35 15.80 -3.41
CA CYS A 23 13.70 15.27 -3.71
C CYS A 23 13.72 13.78 -4.11
N LEU A 24 12.76 12.98 -3.65
CA LEU A 24 12.67 11.56 -4.02
C LEU A 24 12.13 11.35 -5.43
N PHE A 25 11.25 12.25 -5.90
CA PHE A 25 10.64 12.19 -7.22
C PHE A 25 11.42 13.00 -8.28
N ASP A 26 12.23 13.96 -7.84
CA ASP A 26 13.02 14.81 -8.73
C ASP A 26 14.15 14.02 -9.44
N GLY A 27 14.09 14.04 -10.78
CA GLY A 27 15.09 13.45 -11.66
C GLY A 27 16.42 14.20 -11.68
N GLU A 28 16.44 15.48 -11.31
CA GLU A 28 17.64 16.32 -11.29
C GLU A 28 18.49 16.10 -10.01
N THR A 29 17.85 15.66 -8.93
CA THR A 29 18.55 15.31 -7.68
C THR A 29 19.58 14.20 -7.95
N SER A 30 20.79 14.37 -7.41
CA SER A 30 21.85 13.37 -7.61
C SER A 30 21.51 12.03 -6.95
N GLN A 31 21.94 10.91 -7.54
CA GLN A 31 21.71 9.59 -6.96
C GLN A 31 22.27 9.46 -5.54
N LYS A 32 23.46 10.02 -5.30
CA LYS A 32 24.08 10.04 -3.97
C LYS A 32 23.21 10.77 -2.94
N ALA A 33 22.65 11.93 -3.29
CA ALA A 33 21.77 12.67 -2.40
C ALA A 33 20.47 11.90 -2.10
N ARG A 34 19.89 11.22 -3.10
CA ARG A 34 18.73 10.34 -2.89
C ARG A 34 19.05 9.18 -1.96
N ASP A 35 20.21 8.57 -2.10
CA ASP A 35 20.61 7.44 -1.25
C ASP A 35 20.86 7.86 0.20
N GLU A 36 21.52 9.01 0.42
CA GLU A 36 21.68 9.62 1.74
C GLU A 36 20.32 9.96 2.38
N LEU A 37 19.38 10.50 1.60
CA LEU A 37 18.03 10.79 2.07
C LEU A 37 17.25 9.50 2.41
N ARG A 38 17.35 8.47 1.57
CA ARG A 38 16.73 7.15 1.83
C ARG A 38 17.24 6.52 3.12
N GLU A 39 18.53 6.64 3.42
CA GLU A 39 19.11 6.17 4.70
C GLU A 39 18.51 6.92 5.90
N GLN A 40 18.37 8.25 5.80
CA GLN A 40 17.75 9.05 6.85
C GLN A 40 16.27 8.71 7.05
N ILE A 41 15.52 8.52 5.96
CA ILE A 41 14.11 8.08 6.01
C ILE A 41 14.01 6.67 6.60
N SER A 42 14.91 5.74 6.25
CA SER A 42 14.94 4.39 6.82
C SER A 42 15.11 4.40 8.34
N ASN A 43 16.01 5.25 8.85
CA ASN A 43 16.20 5.42 10.29
C ASN A 43 14.95 5.98 10.98
N ARG A 44 14.30 7.00 10.39
CA ARG A 44 13.04 7.57 10.91
C ARG A 44 11.88 6.58 10.82
N LEU A 45 11.85 5.74 9.80
CA LEU A 45 10.85 4.68 9.67
C LEU A 45 10.99 3.69 10.83
N GLY A 46 12.21 3.26 11.15
CA GLY A 46 12.47 2.41 12.31
C GLY A 46 12.03 3.04 13.64
N GLN A 47 12.12 4.37 13.79
CA GLN A 47 11.61 5.09 14.96
C GLN A 47 10.07 5.17 14.95
N THR A 48 9.47 5.53 13.82
CA THR A 48 8.01 5.60 13.62
C THR A 48 7.34 4.25 13.94
N LEU A 49 7.97 3.13 13.54
CA LEU A 49 7.47 1.79 13.86
C LEU A 49 7.51 1.48 15.36
N ARG A 50 8.48 2.03 16.10
CA ARG A 50 8.50 1.92 17.57
C ARG A 50 7.44 2.80 18.21
N ASP A 51 7.18 3.97 17.63
CA ASP A 51 6.13 4.86 18.11
C ASP A 51 4.77 4.19 17.99
N PHE A 52 4.50 3.42 16.92
CA PHE A 52 3.27 2.62 16.80
C PHE A 52 3.04 1.66 17.96
N ALA A 53 4.10 1.07 18.53
CA ALA A 53 3.99 0.21 19.72
C ALA A 53 3.57 0.98 20.98
N VAL A 54 3.70 2.31 20.98
CA VAL A 54 3.24 3.20 22.06
C VAL A 54 1.87 3.77 21.73
N VAL A 55 1.63 4.31 20.52
CA VAL A 55 0.35 4.96 20.19
C VAL A 55 -0.80 3.97 20.08
N TYR A 56 -0.61 2.77 19.52
CA TYR A 56 -1.68 1.77 19.38
C TYR A 56 -2.38 1.46 20.72
N PRO A 57 -1.65 1.12 21.81
CA PRO A 57 -2.30 0.84 23.10
C PRO A 57 -2.70 2.08 23.90
N THR A 58 -2.35 3.31 23.49
CA THR A 58 -2.53 4.52 24.31
C THR A 58 -3.47 5.57 23.73
N LEU A 59 -3.65 5.62 22.41
CA LEU A 59 -4.63 6.50 21.80
C LEU A 59 -6.05 6.04 22.12
N ARG A 60 -6.94 7.00 22.34
CA ARG A 60 -8.36 6.71 22.53
C ARG A 60 -9.02 6.57 21.17
N GLU A 61 -10.15 5.87 21.14
CA GLU A 61 -10.98 5.68 19.95
C GLU A 61 -11.29 7.02 19.24
N CYS A 62 -11.73 8.04 19.98
CA CYS A 62 -12.04 9.36 19.40
C CYS A 62 -10.82 10.06 18.76
N ASP A 63 -9.60 9.78 19.26
CA ASP A 63 -8.38 10.33 18.68
C ASP A 63 -8.07 9.61 17.34
N ILE A 64 -8.31 8.30 17.26
CA ILE A 64 -8.20 7.50 16.03
C ILE A 64 -9.27 7.91 15.01
N GLU A 65 -10.53 8.00 15.43
CA GLU A 65 -11.65 8.46 14.59
C GLU A 65 -11.38 9.83 13.97
N SER A 66 -10.74 10.75 14.69
CA SER A 66 -10.41 12.08 14.17
C SER A 66 -9.44 12.07 12.99
N VAL A 67 -8.63 11.01 12.86
CA VAL A 67 -7.72 10.80 11.72
C VAL A 67 -8.47 10.20 10.54
N PHE A 68 -9.35 9.23 10.80
CA PHE A 68 -10.16 8.54 9.78
C PHE A 68 -11.47 9.26 9.42
N ASP A 69 -11.70 10.45 10.00
CA ASP A 69 -12.87 11.34 9.91
C ASP A 69 -13.79 11.03 8.70
N PRO A 70 -14.87 10.25 8.92
CA PRO A 70 -15.73 9.77 7.85
C PRO A 70 -16.51 10.91 7.16
N ASP A 71 -16.61 12.07 7.80
CA ASP A 71 -17.38 13.21 7.31
C ASP A 71 -16.60 14.08 6.31
N SER A 72 -15.33 13.75 6.05
CA SER A 72 -14.47 14.47 5.11
C SER A 72 -14.02 13.56 3.95
N PRO A 73 -14.80 13.43 2.87
CA PRO A 73 -14.54 12.48 1.76
C PRO A 73 -13.13 12.55 1.20
N ARG A 74 -12.56 13.76 1.03
CA ARG A 74 -11.21 13.95 0.53
C ARG A 74 -10.14 13.39 1.49
N LYS A 75 -10.28 13.64 2.79
CA LYS A 75 -9.37 13.09 3.80
C LYS A 75 -9.48 11.58 3.87
N VAL A 76 -10.70 11.05 3.76
CA VAL A 76 -10.95 9.61 3.73
C VAL A 76 -10.19 8.95 2.58
N THR A 77 -10.24 9.50 1.37
CA THR A 77 -9.46 8.97 0.22
C THR A 77 -7.95 9.02 0.47
N GLU A 78 -7.41 10.18 0.90
CA GLU A 78 -5.97 10.35 1.13
C GLU A 78 -5.46 9.42 2.25
N VAL A 79 -6.19 9.31 3.36
CA VAL A 79 -5.83 8.46 4.50
C VAL A 79 -5.95 6.98 4.15
N ARG A 80 -7.01 6.57 3.42
CA ARG A 80 -7.17 5.17 2.96
C ARG A 80 -6.03 4.77 2.03
N ALA A 81 -5.68 5.62 1.06
CA ALA A 81 -4.56 5.37 0.15
C ALA A 81 -3.23 5.25 0.90
N ALA A 82 -2.93 6.21 1.79
CA ALA A 82 -1.73 6.16 2.61
C ALA A 82 -1.67 4.92 3.52
N THR A 83 -2.82 4.45 4.03
CA THR A 83 -2.92 3.23 4.83
C THR A 83 -2.60 1.98 4.00
N GLN A 84 -3.13 1.90 2.77
CA GLN A 84 -2.84 0.80 1.85
C GLN A 84 -1.35 0.76 1.47
N ASP A 85 -0.76 1.91 1.13
CA ASP A 85 0.68 2.01 0.81
C ASP A 85 1.56 1.63 2.00
N ALA A 86 1.19 2.08 3.21
CA ALA A 86 1.89 1.71 4.43
C ALA A 86 1.81 0.20 4.67
N LEU A 87 0.62 -0.41 4.55
CA LEU A 87 0.46 -1.86 4.71
C LEU A 87 1.30 -2.62 3.67
N ALA A 88 1.25 -2.24 2.39
CA ALA A 88 2.04 -2.84 1.33
C ALA A 88 3.54 -2.76 1.62
N MET A 89 4.04 -1.61 2.09
CA MET A 89 5.43 -1.45 2.51
C MET A 89 5.81 -2.37 3.67
N LEU A 90 4.96 -2.49 4.70
CA LEU A 90 5.22 -3.35 5.87
C LEU A 90 5.22 -4.83 5.47
N VAL A 91 4.26 -5.25 4.65
CA VAL A 91 4.19 -6.61 4.08
C VAL A 91 5.44 -6.91 3.26
N TYR A 92 5.86 -6.00 2.40
CA TYR A 92 7.10 -6.16 1.63
C TYR A 92 8.33 -6.30 2.54
N GLY A 93 8.42 -5.51 3.61
CA GLY A 93 9.48 -5.61 4.61
C GLY A 93 9.52 -6.98 5.30
N MET A 94 8.35 -7.51 5.69
CA MET A 94 8.23 -8.84 6.30
C MET A 94 8.62 -9.96 5.30
N LEU A 95 8.15 -9.89 4.05
CA LEU A 95 8.50 -10.86 3.01
C LEU A 95 10.02 -10.88 2.75
N THR A 96 10.65 -9.70 2.68
CA THR A 96 12.08 -9.56 2.41
C THR A 96 12.94 -10.15 3.54
N ASN A 97 12.45 -10.10 4.79
CA ASN A 97 13.16 -10.64 5.95
C ASN A 97 12.78 -12.09 6.29
N GLY A 98 11.89 -12.72 5.50
CA GLY A 98 11.44 -14.09 5.75
C GLY A 98 10.61 -14.23 7.03
N ASP A 99 9.91 -13.17 7.44
CA ASP A 99 9.01 -13.20 8.58
C ASP A 99 7.79 -14.11 8.32
N MET A 100 7.15 -14.54 9.41
CA MET A 100 5.87 -15.26 9.39
C MET A 100 4.71 -14.30 9.10
N LEU A 101 4.66 -13.79 7.87
CA LEU A 101 3.69 -12.79 7.41
C LEU A 101 2.25 -13.16 7.77
N GLU A 102 1.85 -14.39 7.47
CA GLU A 102 0.47 -14.86 7.64
C GLU A 102 0.03 -14.76 9.11
N MET A 103 0.87 -15.25 10.03
CA MET A 103 0.62 -15.19 11.47
C MET A 103 0.59 -13.74 11.98
N ARG A 104 1.55 -12.91 11.54
CA ARG A 104 1.64 -11.51 11.99
C ARG A 104 0.44 -10.68 11.56
N LEU A 105 -0.03 -10.86 10.32
CA LEU A 105 -1.23 -10.18 9.82
C LEU A 105 -2.49 -10.68 10.50
N GLN A 106 -2.62 -12.00 10.66
CA GLN A 106 -3.76 -12.59 11.37
C GLN A 106 -3.87 -12.04 12.79
N ASP A 107 -2.77 -12.07 13.55
CA ASP A 107 -2.72 -11.55 14.92
C ASP A 107 -3.04 -10.05 14.95
N ALA A 108 -2.52 -9.26 14.01
CA ALA A 108 -2.77 -7.82 13.96
C ALA A 108 -4.27 -7.51 13.73
N ILE A 109 -4.91 -8.20 12.79
CA ILE A 109 -6.34 -8.03 12.49
C ILE A 109 -7.19 -8.46 13.68
N GLN A 110 -6.89 -9.62 14.28
CA GLN A 110 -7.61 -10.11 15.47
C GLN A 110 -7.46 -9.16 16.66
N ASN A 111 -6.26 -8.65 16.93
CA ASN A 111 -6.03 -7.69 18.01
C ASN A 111 -6.79 -6.38 17.80
N ALA A 112 -6.83 -5.89 16.56
CA ALA A 112 -7.60 -4.69 16.20
C ALA A 112 -9.11 -4.92 16.42
N ALA A 113 -9.66 -6.04 15.95
CA ALA A 113 -11.07 -6.37 16.11
C ALA A 113 -11.47 -6.54 17.59
N ILE A 114 -10.65 -7.22 18.40
CA ILE A 114 -10.88 -7.32 19.85
C ILE A 114 -10.89 -5.94 20.49
N SER A 115 -9.99 -5.05 20.06
CA SER A 115 -9.93 -3.67 20.57
C SER A 115 -11.13 -2.83 20.14
N TYR A 116 -11.71 -3.14 18.97
CA TYR A 116 -12.97 -2.59 18.47
C TYR A 116 -14.22 -3.19 19.15
N GLY A 117 -14.04 -4.25 19.95
CA GLY A 117 -15.13 -4.91 20.69
C GLY A 117 -15.75 -6.11 19.97
N GLU A 118 -15.11 -6.61 18.93
CA GLU A 118 -15.58 -7.74 18.13
C GLU A 118 -14.72 -8.98 18.34
N GLN A 119 -15.35 -10.15 18.32
CA GLN A 119 -14.65 -11.43 18.20
C GLN A 119 -14.86 -11.94 16.77
N ILE A 120 -13.80 -11.89 15.98
CA ILE A 120 -13.79 -12.38 14.60
C ILE A 120 -12.87 -13.58 14.46
N ASP A 121 -13.18 -14.44 13.48
CA ASP A 121 -12.23 -15.42 12.96
C ASP A 121 -11.55 -14.82 11.73
N VAL A 122 -10.24 -15.04 11.60
CA VAL A 122 -9.43 -14.44 10.53
C VAL A 122 -8.71 -15.56 9.80
N GLU A 123 -9.14 -15.81 8.56
CA GLU A 123 -8.49 -16.75 7.64
C GLU A 123 -7.72 -15.98 6.57
N LEU A 124 -6.40 -16.16 6.53
CA LEU A 124 -5.54 -15.58 5.49
C LEU A 124 -4.94 -16.70 4.63
N SER A 125 -5.19 -16.66 3.32
CA SER A 125 -4.62 -17.60 2.35
C SER A 125 -3.72 -16.86 1.36
N LEU A 126 -2.41 -17.12 1.42
CA LEU A 126 -1.45 -16.57 0.46
C LEU A 126 -1.07 -17.63 -0.57
N ARG A 127 -1.48 -17.42 -1.82
CA ARG A 127 -1.05 -18.24 -2.96
C ARG A 127 0.24 -17.67 -3.53
N ARG A 128 1.35 -18.34 -3.27
CA ARG A 128 2.68 -17.92 -3.74
C ARG A 128 2.99 -18.59 -5.08
N GLY A 129 3.45 -17.78 -6.03
CA GLY A 129 3.92 -18.23 -7.33
C GLY A 129 4.97 -17.25 -7.87
N PRO A 130 5.67 -17.59 -8.97
CA PRO A 130 6.42 -16.59 -9.69
C PRO A 130 5.48 -15.47 -10.14
N LEU A 131 6.00 -14.25 -10.21
CA LEU A 131 5.30 -13.16 -10.91
C LEU A 131 5.03 -13.63 -12.35
N PRO A 132 3.78 -13.51 -12.86
CA PRO A 132 3.47 -13.90 -14.23
C PRO A 132 4.22 -13.02 -15.23
N THR A 133 4.24 -13.41 -16.51
CA THR A 133 4.65 -12.51 -17.61
C THR A 133 3.46 -11.71 -18.12
N ILE A 134 3.70 -10.66 -18.90
CA ILE A 134 2.63 -9.87 -19.52
C ILE A 134 1.74 -10.73 -20.44
N GLU A 135 2.32 -11.72 -21.14
CA GLU A 135 1.54 -12.66 -21.97
C GLU A 135 0.64 -13.55 -21.12
N GLN A 136 1.10 -13.97 -19.94
CA GLN A 136 0.29 -14.74 -19.00
C GLN A 136 -0.84 -13.89 -18.42
N LEU A 137 -0.58 -12.60 -18.15
CA LEU A 137 -1.63 -11.66 -17.76
C LEU A 137 -2.68 -11.50 -18.87
N ILE A 138 -2.27 -11.34 -20.13
CA ILE A 138 -3.21 -11.21 -21.26
C ILE A 138 -4.12 -12.44 -21.36
N VAL A 139 -3.54 -13.64 -21.28
CA VAL A 139 -4.33 -14.89 -21.29
C VAL A 139 -5.28 -14.94 -20.10
N GLN A 140 -4.81 -14.59 -18.90
CA GLN A 140 -5.65 -14.57 -17.71
C GLN A 140 -6.77 -13.53 -17.83
N ALA A 141 -6.50 -12.35 -18.37
CA ALA A 141 -7.48 -11.30 -18.60
C ALA A 141 -8.54 -11.71 -19.63
N ASP A 142 -8.16 -12.45 -20.69
CA ASP A 142 -9.10 -12.99 -21.68
C ASP A 142 -9.99 -14.11 -21.10
N GLU A 143 -9.44 -14.93 -20.20
CA GLU A 143 -10.17 -16.04 -19.56
C GLU A 143 -11.08 -15.60 -18.40
N GLU A 144 -10.57 -14.71 -17.54
CA GLU A 144 -11.21 -14.34 -16.26
C GLU A 144 -11.83 -12.93 -16.28
N GLY A 145 -11.42 -12.07 -17.21
CA GLY A 145 -11.83 -10.67 -17.27
C GLY A 145 -11.19 -9.80 -16.17
N ILE A 146 -11.90 -8.72 -15.81
CA ILE A 146 -11.46 -7.79 -14.76
C ILE A 146 -11.61 -8.45 -13.38
N SER A 147 -10.50 -8.50 -12.66
CA SER A 147 -10.42 -8.86 -11.25
C SER A 147 -9.42 -7.92 -10.54
N GLU A 148 -9.47 -7.84 -9.21
CA GLU A 148 -8.48 -7.07 -8.44
C GLU A 148 -7.04 -7.54 -8.73
N GLY A 149 -6.86 -8.85 -8.95
CA GLY A 149 -5.57 -9.44 -9.29
C GLY A 149 -5.09 -9.03 -10.68
N THR A 150 -5.95 -9.09 -11.70
CA THR A 150 -5.57 -8.70 -13.08
C THR A 150 -5.34 -7.20 -13.22
N LEU A 151 -6.09 -6.37 -12.49
CA LEU A 151 -5.83 -4.92 -12.38
C LEU A 151 -4.48 -4.62 -11.74
N THR A 152 -4.20 -5.22 -10.57
CA THR A 152 -2.94 -5.02 -9.86
C THR A 152 -1.72 -5.41 -10.71
N LEU A 153 -1.84 -6.49 -11.49
CA LEU A 153 -0.80 -6.93 -12.41
C LEU A 153 -0.63 -6.00 -13.62
N LEU A 154 -1.74 -5.48 -14.20
CA LEU A 154 -1.65 -4.50 -15.28
C LEU A 154 -0.93 -3.23 -14.80
N GLU A 155 -1.29 -2.72 -13.63
CA GLU A 155 -0.61 -1.56 -13.03
C GLU A 155 0.86 -1.82 -12.77
N TYR A 156 1.22 -3.02 -12.30
CA TYR A 156 2.61 -3.42 -12.14
C TYR A 156 3.37 -3.30 -13.47
N PHE A 157 2.85 -3.90 -14.54
CA PHE A 157 3.54 -3.91 -15.85
C PHE A 157 3.57 -2.55 -16.55
N LEU A 158 2.61 -1.67 -16.28
CA LEU A 158 2.60 -0.31 -16.82
C LEU A 158 3.91 0.44 -16.54
N TYR A 159 4.55 0.15 -15.42
CA TYR A 159 5.79 0.81 -15.03
C TYR A 159 7.06 0.02 -15.32
N GLU A 160 6.95 -1.15 -15.95
CA GLU A 160 8.09 -1.99 -16.31
C GLU A 160 8.65 -1.60 -17.68
N THR A 161 9.96 -1.30 -17.71
CA THR A 161 10.62 -0.76 -18.91
C THR A 161 10.85 -1.79 -20.02
N ASP A 162 10.75 -3.08 -19.71
CA ASP A 162 10.96 -4.20 -20.63
C ASP A 162 9.66 -4.71 -21.26
N VAL A 163 8.51 -4.21 -20.83
CA VAL A 163 7.21 -4.53 -21.42
C VAL A 163 6.94 -3.60 -22.60
N SER A 164 6.55 -4.16 -23.74
CA SER A 164 6.21 -3.35 -24.92
C SER A 164 4.87 -2.64 -24.74
N GLN A 165 4.79 -1.41 -25.26
CA GLN A 165 3.55 -0.62 -25.28
C GLN A 165 2.38 -1.40 -25.93
N GLU A 166 2.66 -2.13 -27.01
CA GLU A 166 1.66 -2.97 -27.69
C GLU A 166 1.06 -4.02 -26.74
N LYS A 167 1.88 -4.63 -25.88
CA LYS A 167 1.42 -5.65 -24.92
C LYS A 167 0.60 -5.05 -23.77
N LEU A 168 0.93 -3.83 -23.34
CA LEU A 168 0.15 -3.11 -22.33
C LEU A 168 -1.23 -2.72 -22.87
N ILE A 169 -1.30 -2.24 -24.11
CA ILE A 169 -2.57 -1.92 -24.78
C ILE A 169 -3.40 -3.19 -24.95
N GLU A 170 -2.81 -4.28 -25.44
CA GLU A 170 -3.49 -5.58 -25.58
C GLU A 170 -4.07 -6.07 -24.24
N ALA A 171 -3.29 -6.00 -23.15
CA ALA A 171 -3.76 -6.38 -21.82
C ALA A 171 -4.91 -5.48 -21.33
N ALA A 172 -4.83 -4.17 -21.55
CA ALA A 172 -5.88 -3.23 -21.19
C ALA A 172 -7.17 -3.45 -22.01
N GLU A 173 -7.05 -3.75 -23.31
CA GLU A 173 -8.16 -4.10 -24.18
C GLU A 173 -8.87 -5.38 -23.71
N CYS A 174 -8.12 -6.44 -23.35
CA CYS A 174 -8.68 -7.66 -22.76
C CYS A 174 -9.47 -7.36 -21.48
N LEU A 175 -9.00 -6.40 -20.68
CA LEU A 175 -9.67 -5.96 -19.46
C LEU A 175 -10.76 -4.90 -19.72
N SER A 176 -11.04 -4.51 -20.97
CA SER A 176 -11.99 -3.43 -21.29
C SER A 176 -11.70 -2.11 -20.57
N ILE A 177 -10.42 -1.83 -20.30
CA ILE A 177 -9.94 -0.59 -19.68
C ILE A 177 -9.58 0.37 -20.81
N ASP A 178 -10.15 1.58 -20.78
CA ASP A 178 -9.76 2.64 -21.69
C ASP A 178 -8.37 3.14 -21.28
N PHE A 179 -7.36 2.73 -22.04
CA PHE A 179 -5.97 2.94 -21.72
C PHE A 179 -5.29 3.64 -22.89
N SER A 180 -4.87 4.89 -22.66
CA SER A 180 -4.32 5.73 -23.71
C SER A 180 -2.79 5.63 -23.78
N GLU A 181 -2.23 5.98 -24.92
CA GLU A 181 -0.77 6.12 -25.05
C GLU A 181 -0.22 7.21 -24.09
N GLU A 182 -1.04 8.19 -23.71
CA GLU A 182 -0.67 9.24 -22.75
C GLU A 182 -0.51 8.69 -21.33
N ASP A 183 -1.27 7.67 -20.93
CA ASP A 183 -1.14 7.01 -19.62
C ASP A 183 0.21 6.28 -19.52
N ILE A 184 0.63 5.63 -20.61
CA ILE A 184 1.92 4.94 -20.72
C ILE A 184 3.08 5.94 -20.69
N VAL A 185 2.93 7.06 -21.40
CA VAL A 185 3.94 8.14 -21.38
C VAL A 185 4.04 8.76 -19.99
N SER A 186 2.92 8.99 -19.31
CA SER A 186 2.87 9.54 -17.96
C SER A 186 3.49 8.58 -16.93
N ALA A 187 3.21 7.29 -17.03
CA ALA A 187 3.81 6.25 -16.19
C ALA A 187 5.33 6.16 -16.37
N ASN A 188 5.81 6.27 -17.61
CA ASN A 188 7.23 6.30 -17.95
C ASN A 188 7.95 7.56 -17.46
N GLN A 189 7.21 8.65 -17.23
CA GLN A 189 7.73 9.91 -16.67
C GLN A 189 7.76 9.93 -15.14
N MET A 190 7.09 9.00 -14.45
CA MET A 190 7.27 8.85 -13.01
C MET A 190 8.74 8.50 -12.73
N GLY A 191 9.41 9.35 -11.96
CA GLY A 191 10.86 9.33 -11.68
C GLY A 191 11.41 8.01 -11.08
N PRO A 192 12.58 8.04 -10.42
CA PRO A 192 13.37 6.86 -10.06
C PRO A 192 12.82 6.09 -8.83
N CYS A 193 11.52 5.81 -8.83
CA CYS A 193 10.84 5.03 -7.81
C CYS A 193 11.21 3.56 -7.96
N VAL A 194 11.75 2.96 -6.89
CA VAL A 194 12.13 1.54 -6.84
C VAL A 194 10.89 0.63 -6.82
N ARG A 195 9.79 1.13 -6.27
CA ARG A 195 8.46 0.53 -6.32
C ARG A 195 7.50 1.58 -6.84
N LYS A 196 6.64 1.18 -7.75
CA LYS A 196 5.75 2.11 -8.45
C LYS A 196 4.41 2.18 -7.73
N PRO A 197 3.74 3.35 -7.72
CA PRO A 197 2.46 3.50 -7.04
C PRO A 197 1.46 2.50 -7.61
N GLN A 198 0.73 1.83 -6.72
CA GLN A 198 -0.44 1.02 -7.08
C GLN A 198 -1.69 1.80 -6.71
N MET A 199 -2.77 1.60 -7.45
CA MET A 199 -4.03 2.27 -7.14
C MET A 199 -4.53 1.79 -5.78
N ALA A 200 -4.91 2.74 -4.93
CA ALA A 200 -5.58 2.42 -3.69
C ALA A 200 -7.07 2.23 -3.93
N PHE A 201 -7.61 1.08 -3.51
CA PHE A 201 -9.05 0.85 -3.52
C PHE A 201 -9.65 1.58 -2.31
N THR A 202 -10.14 2.80 -2.54
CA THR A 202 -10.65 3.66 -1.47
C THR A 202 -12.16 3.54 -1.26
N ASP A 203 -12.90 2.92 -2.17
CA ASP A 203 -14.35 2.72 -2.12
C ASP A 203 -14.70 1.24 -1.84
N VAL A 204 -14.41 0.78 -0.62
CA VAL A 204 -14.86 -0.54 -0.14
C VAL A 204 -15.96 -0.31 0.90
N THR A 205 -17.19 -0.74 0.59
CA THR A 205 -18.31 -0.79 1.54
C THR A 205 -18.55 -2.24 1.94
N ILE A 206 -18.46 -2.53 3.24
CA ILE A 206 -18.85 -3.83 3.79
C ILE A 206 -20.39 -3.88 3.77
N SER A 207 -20.95 -4.88 3.08
CA SER A 207 -22.35 -5.25 3.25
C SER A 207 -22.46 -6.22 4.41
N ASP A 208 -23.17 -5.85 5.47
CA ASP A 208 -23.52 -6.77 6.54
C ASP A 208 -24.46 -7.85 5.97
N GLU A 209 -23.94 -9.03 5.65
CA GLU A 209 -24.79 -10.19 5.41
C GLU A 209 -25.36 -10.64 6.76
N GLU A 210 -26.65 -10.36 6.97
CA GLU A 210 -27.42 -10.92 8.08
C GLU A 210 -27.35 -12.46 8.01
N ILE A 211 -26.68 -13.08 8.99
CA ILE A 211 -26.74 -14.53 9.17
C ILE A 211 -28.18 -14.86 9.60
N GLU A 212 -29.00 -15.36 8.67
CA GLU A 212 -30.30 -15.94 8.98
C GLU A 212 -30.10 -17.18 9.87
N ASP A 213 -30.35 -16.99 11.18
CA ASP A 213 -30.36 -18.05 12.19
C ASP A 213 -31.51 -19.03 11.90
N SER A 214 -31.21 -20.09 11.15
CA SER A 214 -32.13 -21.20 10.89
C SER A 214 -32.22 -22.13 12.09
N THR A 215 -32.81 -21.64 13.18
CA THR A 215 -33.33 -22.51 14.24
C THR A 215 -34.70 -23.07 13.83
N GLU A 216 -34.69 -24.07 12.94
CA GLU A 216 -35.87 -24.93 12.75
C GLU A 216 -36.07 -25.81 13.99
N THR A 217 -36.98 -25.32 14.83
CA THR A 217 -37.54 -26.02 15.99
C THR A 217 -38.15 -27.36 15.58
N ASN A 218 -37.61 -28.46 16.12
CA ASN A 218 -38.28 -29.77 16.19
C ASN A 218 -39.71 -29.64 16.74
N LYS A 219 -40.70 -30.10 15.95
CA LYS A 219 -41.97 -30.66 16.44
C LYS A 219 -42.47 -31.77 15.53
#